data_AF-A0A924E091-F1
#
_entry.id   AF-A0A924E091-F1
#
_cell.length_a   1.000
_cell.length_b   1.000
_cell.length_c   1.000
_cell.angle_alpha   90.00
_cell.angle_beta   90.00
_cell.angle_gamma   90.00
#
_symmetry.space_group_name_H-M   'P 1'
#
loop_
_entity.id
_entity.type
_entity.pdbx_description
1 polymer ?
#
loop_
_entity_poly.entity_id
_entity_poly.type
_entity_poly.pdbx_seq_one_letter_code
_entity_poly.pdbx_strand_id
1 'polypeptide(L)'
;MPAPIRLFLQLMIGMTAISLIVPRSGRAGGPAATEPELPSRPERHAPPTQIEPGRPARPQPPPPEAMPGPMSRDQQRLFDGLRSEGIGLYRQGRYRESAERFRNALRIKPNDTVTQRWLRAAENNQR
;
A
#
# COMPACT_ATOMS: atom_id res chain seq x y z
N MET A 1 -1.43 -39.64 -28.39
CA MET A 1 -0.10 -39.02 -28.12
C MET A 1 0.22 -38.07 -29.26
N PRO A 2 0.12 -36.76 -29.04
CA PRO A 2 1.23 -35.88 -29.43
C PRO A 2 1.58 -34.86 -28.33
N ALA A 3 2.89 -34.64 -28.15
CA ALA A 3 3.48 -33.71 -27.19
C ALA A 3 3.50 -32.26 -27.71
N PRO A 4 3.30 -31.23 -26.86
CA PRO A 4 3.57 -29.85 -27.24
C PRO A 4 5.05 -29.52 -27.05
N ILE A 5 5.67 -29.11 -28.15
CA ILE A 5 7.03 -28.57 -28.27
C ILE A 5 7.15 -27.32 -27.38
N ARG A 6 8.07 -27.38 -26.41
CA ARG A 6 8.50 -26.24 -25.60
C ARG A 6 9.37 -25.32 -26.46
N LEU A 7 8.81 -24.22 -26.95
CA LEU A 7 9.62 -23.18 -27.59
C LEU A 7 10.30 -22.33 -26.50
N PHE A 8 11.56 -22.67 -26.28
CA PHE A 8 12.52 -21.95 -25.47
C PHE A 8 12.77 -20.55 -26.05
N LEU A 9 12.64 -19.54 -25.19
CA LEU A 9 13.64 -18.52 -24.92
C LEU A 9 14.29 -17.83 -26.14
N GLN A 10 13.83 -16.62 -26.49
CA GLN A 10 14.67 -15.64 -27.17
C GLN A 10 14.90 -14.42 -26.27
N LEU A 11 16.17 -14.26 -25.96
CA LEU A 11 16.88 -13.25 -25.19
C LEU A 11 16.85 -11.89 -25.91
N MET A 12 16.54 -10.81 -25.20
CA MET A 12 16.88 -9.41 -25.57
C MET A 12 17.39 -8.73 -24.30
N ILE A 13 18.66 -8.91 -23.94
CA ILE A 13 19.81 -8.03 -24.27
C ILE A 13 19.51 -6.55 -24.03
N GLY A 14 20.27 -5.97 -23.11
CA GLY A 14 19.98 -4.73 -22.41
C GLY A 14 20.09 -3.43 -23.22
N MET A 15 19.36 -2.43 -22.74
CA MET A 15 19.60 -1.02 -23.05
C MET A 15 20.10 -0.30 -21.79
N THR A 16 21.41 -0.33 -21.65
CA THR A 16 22.32 0.80 -21.41
C THR A 16 21.76 2.02 -20.67
N ALA A 17 22.26 2.20 -19.44
CA ALA A 17 22.16 3.43 -18.67
C ALA A 17 22.84 4.60 -19.41
N ILE A 18 22.10 5.69 -19.64
CA ILE A 18 22.67 6.96 -20.12
C ILE A 18 22.83 7.87 -18.90
N SER A 19 24.02 7.83 -18.31
CA SER A 19 24.47 8.84 -17.35
C SER A 19 24.64 10.18 -18.07
N LEU A 20 23.73 11.12 -17.82
CA LEU A 20 23.92 12.52 -18.21
C LEU A 20 24.92 13.18 -17.26
N ILE A 21 26.19 13.13 -17.67
CA ILE A 21 27.28 13.97 -17.17
C ILE A 21 27.06 15.39 -17.70
N VAL A 22 26.84 16.35 -16.80
CA VAL A 22 26.89 17.78 -17.11
C VAL A 22 28.30 18.28 -16.81
N PRO A 23 29.07 18.80 -17.80
CA PRO A 23 30.36 19.41 -17.55
C PRO A 23 30.19 20.87 -17.12
N ARG A 24 30.67 21.23 -15.93
CA ARG A 24 30.81 22.64 -15.52
C ARG A 24 32.24 23.10 -15.78
N SER A 25 32.47 23.62 -16.97
CA SER A 25 33.73 24.24 -17.36
C SER A 25 33.89 25.62 -16.70
N GLY A 26 34.95 25.70 -15.89
CA GLY A 26 35.82 26.84 -15.56
C GLY A 26 35.36 28.29 -15.69
N ARG A 27 35.60 29.05 -14.62
CA ARG A 27 36.18 30.40 -14.76
C ARG A 27 37.24 30.63 -13.69
N ALA A 28 38.44 30.88 -14.19
CA ALA A 28 39.64 31.21 -13.45
C ALA A 28 39.64 32.66 -12.95
N GLY A 29 40.44 32.90 -11.92
CA GLY A 29 41.26 34.10 -11.82
C GLY A 29 40.78 35.18 -10.86
N GLY A 30 41.52 35.33 -9.75
CA GLY A 30 41.52 36.52 -8.91
C GLY A 30 42.16 36.28 -7.54
N PRO A 31 43.42 36.70 -7.30
CA PRO A 31 44.10 36.54 -6.03
C PRO A 31 43.88 37.72 -5.07
N ALA A 32 44.00 37.38 -3.79
CA ALA A 32 44.45 38.20 -2.67
C ALA A 32 43.44 39.12 -1.95
N ALA A 33 43.56 38.99 -0.62
CA ALA A 33 43.35 40.02 0.39
C ALA A 33 41.91 40.39 0.71
N THR A 34 41.34 39.70 1.70
CA THR A 34 41.27 40.19 3.09
C THR A 34 40.23 39.32 3.78
N GLU A 35 40.71 38.35 4.55
CA GLU A 35 39.91 37.50 5.40
C GLU A 35 39.42 38.35 6.58
N PRO A 36 38.12 38.65 6.74
CA PRO A 36 37.66 39.09 8.04
C PRO A 36 37.71 37.86 8.94
N GLU A 37 38.61 37.87 9.92
CA GLU A 37 38.64 36.88 11.00
C GLU A 37 37.24 36.85 11.64
N LEU A 38 36.42 35.87 11.25
CA LEU A 38 35.14 35.63 11.93
C LEU A 38 35.49 35.10 13.32
N PRO A 39 34.92 35.69 14.39
CA PRO A 39 35.16 35.24 15.74
C PRO A 39 34.86 33.75 15.86
N SER A 40 35.78 33.04 16.50
CA SER A 40 35.79 31.61 16.71
C SER A 40 34.38 31.09 16.98
N ARG A 41 33.91 30.23 16.06
CA ARG A 41 32.72 29.40 16.17
C ARG A 41 32.54 28.98 17.63
N PRO A 42 31.57 29.53 18.38
CA PRO A 42 31.21 28.90 19.64
C PRO A 42 30.72 27.51 19.26
N GLU A 43 31.29 26.51 19.91
CA GLU A 43 30.91 25.12 19.75
C GLU A 43 29.38 25.04 19.66
N ARG A 44 28.88 24.33 18.65
CA ARG A 44 27.48 23.90 18.64
C ARG A 44 27.34 22.98 19.84
N HIS A 45 27.10 23.57 21.00
CA HIS A 45 26.41 22.95 22.09
C HIS A 45 25.11 22.50 21.42
N ALA A 46 25.01 21.22 21.13
CA ALA A 46 23.72 20.63 20.83
C ALA A 46 22.79 21.16 21.92
N PRO A 47 21.65 21.78 21.58
CA PRO A 47 20.72 22.21 22.60
C PRO A 47 20.51 20.99 23.51
N PRO A 48 20.66 21.12 24.84
CA PRO A 48 20.41 20.01 25.73
C PRO A 48 19.05 19.48 25.34
N THR A 49 18.96 18.17 25.10
CA THR A 49 17.72 17.45 24.81
C THR A 49 16.62 18.09 25.63
N GLN A 50 15.78 18.92 25.02
CA GLN A 50 14.57 19.39 25.66
C GLN A 50 13.73 18.13 25.79
N ILE A 51 13.83 17.49 26.94
CA ILE A 51 12.79 16.60 27.43
C ILE A 51 11.59 17.53 27.58
N GLU A 52 10.84 17.74 26.49
CA GLU A 52 9.61 18.52 26.52
C GLU A 52 8.70 17.85 27.55
N PRO A 53 8.46 18.47 28.72
CA PRO A 53 7.50 17.94 29.66
C PRO A 53 6.13 18.16 29.02
N GLY A 54 5.50 17.09 28.58
CA GLY A 54 4.10 17.12 28.20
C GLY A 54 3.79 17.80 26.87
N ARG A 55 4.29 17.23 25.75
CA ARG A 55 3.32 17.09 24.66
C ARG A 55 2.24 16.16 25.20
N PRO A 56 0.98 16.60 25.39
CA PRO A 56 -0.07 15.64 25.66
C PRO A 56 0.01 14.64 24.52
N ALA A 57 0.21 13.36 24.85
CA ALA A 57 -0.11 12.32 23.91
C ALA A 57 -1.51 12.68 23.43
N ARG A 58 -1.69 12.95 22.12
CA ARG A 58 -3.04 13.07 21.57
C ARG A 58 -3.80 11.91 22.18
N PRO A 59 -4.94 12.13 22.86
CA PRO A 59 -5.71 11.04 23.42
C PRO A 59 -5.80 9.99 22.33
N GLN A 60 -5.11 8.87 22.53
CA GLN A 60 -5.28 7.75 21.63
C GLN A 60 -6.77 7.46 21.78
N PRO A 61 -7.55 7.46 20.68
CA PRO A 61 -8.96 7.07 20.80
C PRO A 61 -8.96 5.76 21.57
N PRO A 62 -9.82 5.61 22.60
CA PRO A 62 -9.82 4.42 23.43
C PRO A 62 -9.80 3.19 22.51
N PRO A 63 -9.04 2.13 22.86
CA PRO A 63 -9.16 0.85 22.17
C PRO A 63 -10.66 0.56 22.00
N PRO A 64 -11.13 0.13 20.82
CA PRO A 64 -12.57 0.04 20.51
C PRO A 64 -13.35 -1.03 21.31
N GLU A 65 -13.02 -1.27 22.58
CA GLU A 65 -13.48 -2.39 23.41
C GLU A 65 -14.76 -2.13 24.23
N ALA A 66 -15.57 -1.11 23.92
CA ALA A 66 -16.74 -0.76 24.75
C ALA A 66 -18.11 -0.72 24.03
N MET A 67 -18.32 -1.51 22.97
CA MET A 67 -19.64 -1.83 22.41
C MET A 67 -19.60 -3.23 21.78
N PRO A 68 -20.74 -3.93 21.53
CA PRO A 68 -20.85 -4.76 20.33
C PRO A 68 -20.72 -3.83 19.13
N GLY A 69 -19.49 -3.37 18.88
CA GLY A 69 -19.19 -2.25 18.01
C GLY A 69 -19.36 -2.63 16.55
N PRO A 70 -19.35 -1.66 15.62
CA PRO A 70 -19.19 -1.95 14.21
C PRO A 70 -17.98 -2.88 14.06
N MET A 71 -18.24 -4.08 13.53
CA MET A 71 -17.30 -5.09 13.03
C MET A 71 -15.83 -4.59 13.01
N SER A 72 -14.92 -5.33 13.65
CA SER A 72 -13.50 -4.95 13.73
C SER A 72 -12.95 -4.57 12.34
N ARG A 73 -12.06 -3.57 12.26
CA ARG A 73 -11.52 -3.09 10.97
C ARG A 73 -11.01 -4.23 10.08
N ASP A 74 -10.44 -5.27 10.67
CA ASP A 74 -9.93 -6.44 9.95
C ASP A 74 -11.06 -7.33 9.43
N GLN A 75 -12.13 -7.52 10.20
CA GLN A 75 -13.33 -8.19 9.74
C GLN A 75 -13.98 -7.40 8.59
N GLN A 76 -14.02 -6.06 8.67
CA GLN A 76 -14.54 -5.22 7.60
C GLN A 76 -13.74 -5.37 6.31
N ARG A 77 -12.41 -5.31 6.38
CA ARG A 77 -11.54 -5.56 5.22
C ARG A 77 -11.72 -6.96 4.64
N LEU A 78 -11.84 -7.96 5.51
CA LEU A 78 -12.08 -9.34 5.09
C LEU A 78 -13.42 -9.46 4.35
N PHE A 79 -14.47 -8.82 4.86
CA PHE A 79 -15.77 -8.77 4.20
C PHE A 79 -15.71 -8.07 2.84
N ASP A 80 -15.09 -6.89 2.78
CA ASP A 80 -14.98 -6.13 1.53
C ASP A 80 -14.17 -6.89 0.47
N GLY A 81 -13.11 -7.59 0.89
CA GLY A 81 -12.30 -8.47 0.05
C GLY A 81 -13.09 -9.65 -0.51
N LEU A 82 -13.76 -10.41 0.37
CA LEU A 82 -14.59 -11.57 -0.04
C LEU A 82 -15.72 -11.14 -0.98
N ARG A 83 -16.38 -10.02 -0.69
CA ARG A 83 -17.44 -9.47 -1.55
C ARG A 83 -16.89 -9.06 -2.92
N SER A 84 -15.77 -8.37 -2.96
CA SER A 84 -15.15 -7.92 -4.21
C SER A 84 -14.66 -9.09 -5.06
N GLU A 85 -14.03 -10.09 -4.43
CA GLU A 85 -13.60 -11.32 -5.10
C GLU A 85 -14.79 -12.09 -5.68
N GLY A 86 -15.88 -12.24 -4.91
CA GLY A 86 -17.11 -12.87 -5.38
C GLY A 86 -17.69 -12.19 -6.61
N ILE A 87 -17.69 -10.85 -6.66
CA ILE A 87 -18.15 -10.07 -7.83
C ILE A 87 -17.22 -10.32 -9.03
N GLY A 88 -15.90 -10.37 -8.80
CA GLY A 88 -14.93 -10.69 -9.85
C GLY A 88 -15.16 -12.06 -10.46
N LEU A 89 -15.34 -13.09 -9.62
CA LEU A 89 -15.65 -14.46 -10.05
C LEU A 89 -16.99 -14.54 -10.79
N TYR A 90 -18.01 -13.82 -10.32
CA TYR A 90 -19.32 -13.75 -10.99
C TYR A 90 -19.17 -13.23 -12.43
N ARG A 91 -18.41 -12.14 -12.61
CA ARG A 91 -18.16 -11.53 -13.93
C ARG A 91 -17.36 -12.45 -14.87
N GLN A 92 -16.55 -13.35 -14.32
CA GLN A 92 -15.83 -14.37 -15.08
C GLN A 92 -16.71 -15.59 -15.44
N GLY A 93 -17.99 -15.61 -15.04
CA GLY A 93 -18.88 -16.77 -15.21
C GLY A 93 -18.60 -17.91 -14.23
N ARG A 94 -17.70 -17.72 -13.26
CA ARG A 94 -17.33 -18.72 -12.24
C ARG A 94 -18.32 -18.68 -11.08
N TYR A 95 -19.58 -18.98 -11.38
CA TYR A 95 -20.69 -18.75 -10.46
C TYR A 95 -20.60 -19.57 -9.17
N ARG A 96 -20.11 -20.82 -9.25
CA ARG A 96 -19.93 -21.69 -8.07
C ARG A 96 -18.95 -21.10 -7.05
N GLU A 97 -17.79 -20.66 -7.51
CA GLU A 97 -16.77 -20.05 -6.65
C GLU A 97 -17.21 -18.67 -6.16
N SER A 98 -17.93 -17.92 -7.00
CA SER A 98 -18.56 -16.67 -6.60
C SER A 98 -19.52 -16.83 -5.42
N ALA A 99 -20.41 -17.85 -5.46
CA ALA A 99 -21.31 -18.15 -4.36
C ALA A 99 -20.58 -18.53 -3.07
N GLU A 100 -19.48 -19.29 -3.15
CA GLU A 100 -18.63 -19.60 -1.99
C GLU A 100 -18.09 -18.32 -1.33
N ARG A 101 -17.58 -17.37 -2.11
CA ARG A 101 -17.07 -16.09 -1.58
C ARG A 101 -18.17 -15.25 -0.94
N PHE A 102 -19.35 -15.18 -1.54
CA PHE A 102 -20.48 -14.47 -0.96
C PHE A 102 -20.99 -15.11 0.32
N ARG A 103 -21.02 -16.45 0.42
CA ARG A 103 -21.36 -17.15 1.68
C ARG A 103 -20.35 -16.82 2.78
N ASN A 104 -19.07 -16.81 2.47
CA ASN A 104 -18.03 -16.43 3.42
C ASN A 104 -18.17 -14.97 3.88
N ALA A 105 -18.47 -14.03 2.97
CA ALA A 105 -18.74 -12.65 3.33
C ALA A 105 -19.97 -12.52 4.26
N LEU A 106 -21.06 -13.25 3.96
CA LEU A 106 -22.27 -13.27 4.79
C LEU A 106 -22.06 -13.91 6.17
N ARG A 107 -21.04 -14.74 6.37
CA ARG A 107 -20.68 -15.20 7.73
C ARG A 107 -20.19 -14.06 8.62
N ILE A 108 -19.66 -12.99 8.03
CA ILE A 108 -19.14 -11.83 8.76
C ILE A 108 -20.20 -10.70 8.83
N LYS A 109 -20.97 -10.50 7.76
CA LYS A 109 -22.18 -9.65 7.76
C LYS A 109 -23.41 -10.42 7.26
N PRO A 110 -24.11 -11.14 8.15
CA PRO A 110 -25.28 -11.95 7.76
C PRO A 110 -26.41 -11.13 7.13
N ASN A 111 -26.55 -9.87 7.56
CA ASN A 111 -27.64 -8.99 7.16
C ASN A 111 -27.29 -8.09 5.96
N ASP A 112 -26.19 -8.34 5.24
CA ASP A 112 -25.85 -7.56 4.06
C ASP A 112 -26.72 -7.93 2.86
N THR A 113 -27.79 -7.16 2.63
CA THR A 113 -28.76 -7.40 1.55
C THR A 113 -28.10 -7.41 0.17
N VAL A 114 -27.04 -6.63 -0.04
CA VAL A 114 -26.36 -6.55 -1.34
C VAL A 114 -25.65 -7.87 -1.64
N THR A 115 -24.90 -8.41 -0.67
CA THR A 115 -24.22 -9.70 -0.81
C THR A 115 -25.21 -10.86 -0.91
N GLN A 116 -26.34 -10.80 -0.18
CA GLN A 116 -27.43 -11.79 -0.35
C GLN A 116 -27.99 -11.80 -1.78
N ARG A 117 -28.20 -10.62 -2.39
CA ARG A 117 -28.65 -10.52 -3.80
C ARG A 117 -27.63 -11.12 -4.75
N TRP A 118 -26.34 -10.84 -4.54
CA TRP A 118 -25.26 -11.41 -5.35
C TRP A 118 -25.16 -12.93 -5.20
N LEU A 119 -25.33 -13.47 -4.00
CA LEU A 119 -25.38 -14.92 -3.78
C LEU A 119 -26.53 -15.56 -4.55
N ARG A 120 -27.74 -14.99 -4.44
CA ARG A 120 -28.91 -15.48 -5.18
C ARG A 120 -28.68 -15.42 -6.70
N ALA A 121 -28.10 -14.34 -7.20
CA ALA A 121 -27.75 -14.22 -8.62
C ALA A 121 -26.73 -15.31 -9.01
N ALA A 122 -25.67 -15.51 -8.23
CA ALA A 122 -24.68 -16.54 -8.49
C ALA A 122 -25.30 -17.94 -8.49
N GLU A 123 -26.19 -18.27 -7.55
CA GLU A 123 -26.86 -19.57 -7.49
C GLU A 123 -27.82 -19.81 -8.67
N ASN A 124 -28.51 -18.76 -9.13
CA ASN A 124 -29.40 -18.86 -10.28
C ASN A 124 -28.64 -19.15 -11.59
N ASN A 125 -27.43 -18.61 -11.73
CA ASN A 125 -26.58 -18.83 -12.91
C ASN A 125 -25.74 -20.12 -12.83
N GLN A 126 -25.81 -20.87 -11.72
CA GLN A 126 -25.17 -22.19 -11.57
C GLN A 126 -26.05 -23.36 -12.03
N ARG A 127 -27.32 -23.11 -12.30
CA ARG A 127 -28.28 -24.14 -12.75
C ARG A 127 -28.13 -24.40 -14.24
#